data_AF-A0A7L4LJT7-F1
#
_entry.id   AF-A0A7L4LJT7-F1
#
_cell.length_a   1.000
_cell.length_b   1.000
_cell.length_c   1.000
_cell.angle_alpha   90.00
_cell.angle_beta   90.00
_cell.angle_gamma   90.00
#
_symmetry.space_group_name_H-M   'P 1'
#
loop_
_entity.id
_entity.type
_entity.pdbx_description
1 polymer ?
#
loop_
_entity_poly.entity_id
_entity_poly.type
_entity_poly.pdbx_seq_one_letter_code
_entity_poly.pdbx_strand_id
1 'polypeptide(L)' 'CKETFTVFYHESDADTATATSPPWMENPYVKVDTVAAEHLARPGGGPGGPSGRVNRKVLRLGPLSRAGFYLA' A
#
# COMPACT_ATOMS: atom_id res chain seq x y z
N CYS A 1 -1.31 16.85 -6.79
CA CYS A 1 -2.38 16.10 -6.11
C CYS A 1 -2.48 14.71 -6.73
N LYS A 2 -2.65 13.64 -5.94
CA LYS A 2 -2.83 12.26 -6.41
C LYS A 2 -3.91 11.59 -5.56
N GLU A 3 -4.66 10.69 -6.16
CA GLU A 3 -5.75 9.92 -5.53
C GLU A 3 -5.45 8.41 -5.60
N THR A 4 -4.16 8.10 -5.55
CA THR A 4 -3.59 6.76 -5.68
C THR A 4 -2.47 6.57 -4.66
N PHE A 5 -2.29 5.36 -4.17
CA PHE A 5 -1.08 4.92 -3.48
C PHE A 5 -0.53 3.66 -4.17
N THR A 6 0.73 3.33 -3.92
CA THR A 6 1.33 2.11 -4.47
C THR A 6 1.60 1.15 -3.33
N VAL A 7 1.34 -0.14 -3.55
CA VAL A 7 1.63 -1.22 -2.61
C VAL A 7 2.83 -2.00 -3.11
N PHE A 8 3.75 -2.30 -2.21
CA PHE A 8 4.93 -3.12 -2.46
C PHE A 8 5.03 -4.26 -1.44
N TYR A 9 5.82 -5.29 -1.77
CA TYR A 9 6.22 -6.32 -0.80
C TYR A 9 7.72 -6.61 -0.86
N HIS A 10 8.30 -7.09 0.24
CA HIS A 10 9.67 -7.58 0.31
C HIS A 10 9.75 -8.86 1.13
N GLU A 11 10.21 -9.95 0.53
CA GLU A 11 10.38 -11.25 1.19
C GLU A 11 11.67 -11.29 2.02
N SER A 12 11.62 -11.88 3.22
CA SER A 12 12.78 -12.10 4.10
C SER A 12 12.69 -13.44 4.81
N ASP A 13 13.82 -14.06 5.10
CA ASP A 13 13.88 -15.32 5.84
C ASP A 13 13.80 -15.12 7.37
N ALA A 14 13.91 -13.88 7.85
CA ALA A 14 13.78 -13.52 9.26
C ALA A 14 13.31 -12.07 9.42
N ASP A 15 12.96 -11.67 10.65
CA ASP A 15 12.61 -10.29 10.96
C ASP A 15 13.87 -9.41 11.06
N THR A 16 14.31 -8.86 9.92
CA THR A 16 15.58 -8.13 9.77
C THR A 16 15.40 -6.67 9.37
N ALA A 17 14.17 -6.17 9.29
CA ALA A 17 13.91 -4.78 8.94
C ALA A 17 14.48 -3.83 10.00
N THR A 18 15.05 -2.72 9.54
CA THR A 18 15.55 -1.62 10.37
C THR A 18 14.95 -0.31 9.87
N ALA A 19 15.28 0.81 10.52
CA ALA A 19 14.83 2.12 10.08
C ALA A 19 15.26 2.47 8.64
N THR A 20 16.33 1.84 8.12
CA THR A 20 16.93 2.15 6.81
C THR A 20 17.07 0.94 5.88
N SER A 21 16.75 -0.27 6.35
CA SER A 21 16.86 -1.52 5.57
C SER A 21 15.57 -2.35 5.66
N PRO A 22 15.05 -2.90 4.55
CA PRO A 22 15.49 -2.68 3.18
C PRO A 22 15.33 -1.19 2.76
N PRO A 23 16.13 -0.66 1.82
CA PRO A 23 15.99 0.71 1.36
C PRO A 23 14.55 1.04 0.93
N TRP A 24 14.06 2.23 1.30
CA TRP A 24 12.69 2.70 1.03
C TRP A 24 12.46 3.10 -0.43
N MET A 25 12.62 2.14 -1.34
CA MET A 25 12.47 2.30 -2.78
C MET A 25 12.20 0.97 -3.48
N GLU A 26 11.68 1.03 -4.71
CA GLU A 26 11.58 -0.14 -5.58
C GLU A 26 12.97 -0.75 -5.82
N ASN A 27 13.04 -2.08 -5.84
CA ASN A 27 14.29 -2.85 -5.78
C ASN A 27 15.14 -2.48 -4.54
N PRO A 28 14.82 -3.04 -3.37
CA PRO A 28 14.47 -4.44 -3.21
C PRO A 28 12.99 -4.73 -2.95
N TYR A 29 12.16 -3.70 -2.83
CA TYR A 29 10.71 -3.87 -2.78
C TYR A 29 10.16 -4.18 -4.17
N VAL A 30 9.29 -5.18 -4.27
CA VAL A 30 8.60 -5.56 -5.50
C VAL A 30 7.24 -4.87 -5.53
N LYS A 31 6.99 -4.10 -6.59
CA LYS A 31 5.71 -3.42 -6.78
C LYS A 31 4.59 -4.42 -7.04
N VAL A 32 3.49 -4.29 -6.29
CA VAL A 32 2.29 -5.13 -6.43
C VAL A 32 1.29 -4.46 -7.37
N ASP A 33 0.84 -3.26 -7.02
CA ASP A 33 -0.15 -2.49 -7.78
C ASP A 33 -0.08 -1.01 -7.39
N THR A 34 -0.51 -0.13 -8.29
CA THR A 34 -0.85 1.26 -7.95
C THR A 34 -2.36 1.34 -7.76
N VAL A 35 -2.79 1.41 -6.50
CA VAL A 35 -4.18 1.37 -6.08
C VAL A 35 -4.80 2.77 -6.14
N ALA A 36 -5.86 2.91 -6.93
CA ALA A 36 -6.70 4.10 -6.98
C ALA A 36 -7.91 3.99 -6.05
N ALA A 37 -8.42 5.12 -5.59
CA ALA A 37 -9.70 5.19 -4.91
C ALA A 37 -10.87 5.16 -5.92
N GLU A 38 -11.87 4.30 -5.68
CA GLU A 38 -13.12 4.29 -6.45
C GLU A 38 -14.09 5.38 -5.95
N HIS A 39 -14.08 5.62 -4.64
CA HIS A 39 -14.88 6.62 -3.95
C HIS A 39 -13.97 7.66 -3.31
N LEU A 40 -14.05 8.89 -3.81
CA LEU A 40 -13.32 10.02 -3.27
C LEU A 40 -14.13 10.68 -2.16
N ALA A 41 -13.48 10.93 -1.02
CA ALA A 41 -14.06 11.75 0.02
C ALA A 41 -14.14 13.21 -0.46
N ARG A 42 -15.32 13.82 -0.34
CA ARG A 42 -15.51 15.24 -0.66
C ARG A 42 -15.47 16.04 0.63
N PRO A 43 -14.60 17.06 0.74
CA PRO A 43 -14.65 18.01 1.84
C PRO A 43 -16.06 18.62 1.91
N GLY A 44 -16.71 18.55 3.06
CA GLY A 44 -18.05 19.08 3.26
C GLY A 44 -18.03 20.60 3.21
N GLY A 45 -18.42 21.20 2.08
CA GLY A 45 -18.61 22.66 1.95
C GLY A 45 -20.00 23.15 2.40
N GLY A 46 -20.83 22.28 2.97
CA GLY A 46 -22.20 22.58 3.40
C GLY A 46 -22.61 21.80 4.66
N PRO A 47 -23.84 22.01 5.17
CA PRO A 47 -24.26 21.59 6.52
C PRO A 47 -24.25 20.07 6.81
N GLY A 48 -23.87 19.23 5.86
CA GLY A 48 -23.81 17.76 5.97
C GLY A 48 -22.43 17.17 6.30
N GLY A 49 -21.38 17.98 6.46
CA GLY A 49 -20.02 17.50 6.77
C GLY A 49 -19.32 16.73 5.63
N PRO A 50 -18.13 16.18 5.87
CA PRO A 50 -17.41 15.38 4.89
C PRO A 50 -18.23 14.14 4.50
N SER A 51 -18.34 13.89 3.20
CA SER A 51 -19.03 12.70 2.66
C SER A 51 -18.04 11.81 1.93
N GLY A 52 -18.12 10.50 2.16
CA GLY A 52 -17.22 9.53 1.53
C GLY A 52 -17.62 8.09 1.85
N ARG A 53 -17.10 7.15 1.06
CA ARG A 53 -17.22 5.71 1.28
C ARG A 53 -15.84 5.10 1.42
N VAL A 54 -15.73 4.05 2.24
CA VAL A 54 -14.49 3.28 2.37
C VAL A 54 -14.28 2.47 1.10
N ASN A 55 -13.07 2.56 0.52
CA ASN A 55 -12.65 1.75 -0.61
C ASN A 55 -12.05 0.42 -0.13
N ARG A 56 -12.22 -0.65 -0.91
CA ARG A 56 -11.61 -1.96 -0.64
C ARG A 56 -10.98 -2.52 -1.91
N LYS A 57 -9.69 -2.86 -1.83
CA LYS A 57 -8.95 -3.54 -2.90
C LYS A 57 -8.38 -4.85 -2.34
N VAL A 58 -8.49 -5.93 -3.11
CA VAL A 58 -7.87 -7.22 -2.80
C VAL A 58 -6.73 -7.43 -3.79
N LEU A 59 -5.53 -7.70 -3.29
CA LEU A 59 -4.32 -7.92 -4.07
C LEU A 59 -3.81 -9.34 -3.82
N ARG A 60 -3.21 -9.95 -4.85
CA ARG A 60 -2.51 -11.24 -4.75
C ARG A 60 -1.02 -11.00 -4.76
N LEU A 61 -0.30 -11.65 -3.85
CA LEU A 61 1.16 -11.58 -3.71
C LEU A 61 1.76 -12.94 -4.07
N GLY A 62 2.86 -12.95 -4.80
CA GLY A 62 3.68 -14.14 -5.03
C GLY A 62 3.77 -14.66 -6.47
N PRO A 63 4.34 -15.87 -6.66
CA PRO A 63 4.61 -16.88 -5.63
C PRO A 63 5.65 -16.42 -4.58
N LEU A 64 5.38 -16.73 -3.31
CA LEU A 64 6.30 -16.46 -2.19
C LEU A 64 7.11 -17.72 -1.89
N SER A 65 8.36 -17.55 -1.50
CA SER A 65 9.34 -18.63 -1.30
C SER A 65 10.16 -18.51 -0.02
N ARG A 66 10.27 -17.32 0.58
CA ARG A 66 11.00 -17.09 1.85
C ARG A 66 10.13 -17.34 3.07
N ALA A 67 10.73 -17.31 4.25
CA ALA A 67 10.04 -17.56 5.51
C ALA A 67 8.93 -16.53 5.84
N GLY A 68 9.05 -15.29 5.36
CA GLY A 68 8.08 -14.22 5.58
C GLY A 68 8.24 -13.05 4.61
N PHE A 69 7.45 -11.99 4.81
CA PHE A 69 7.51 -10.77 4.00
C PHE A 69 6.99 -9.55 4.76
N TYR A 70 7.37 -8.36 4.28
CA TYR A 70 6.84 -7.06 4.68
C TYR A 70 6.00 -6.44 3.56
N LEU A 71 5.03 -5.60 3.93
CA LEU A 71 4.27 -4.75 3.00
C LEU A 71 4.63 -3.28 3.24
N ALA A 72 4.69 -2.50 2.16
CA ALA A 72 4.97 -1.07 2.17
C ALA A 72 4.04 -0.31 1.22
#